data_AF-A0A1E1FC45-F1
#
_entry.id   AF-A0A1E1FC45-F1
#
_cell.length_a   1.000
_cell.length_b   1.000
_cell.length_c   1.000
_cell.angle_alpha   90.00
_cell.angle_beta   90.00
_cell.angle_gamma   90.00
#
_symmetry.space_group_name_H-M   'P 1'
#
loop_
_entity.id
_entity.type
_entity.pdbx_description
1 polymer ?
#
loop_
_entity_poly.entity_id
_entity_poly.type
_entity_poly.pdbx_seq_one_letter_code
_entity_poly.pdbx_strand_id
1 'polypeptide(L)' 'GLPLRRSDWDEYLGWAVDTFKLATAGVGDGTQTHSHFCYSDFGDIFTSIQRLDADVISIEFSKSDMKLLRTFQQYGYS' A
#
# COMPACT_ATOMS: atom_id res chain seq x y z
N GLY A 1 9.36 5.29 -10.17
CA GLY A 1 8.22 4.57 -10.74
C GLY A 1 7.05 5.49 -10.90
N LEU A 2 6.61 6.12 -9.80
CA LEU A 2 5.49 7.06 -9.80
C LEU A 2 5.73 8.24 -10.77
N PRO A 3 4.77 8.59 -11.64
CA PRO A 3 4.88 9.74 -12.52
C PRO A 3 5.10 11.04 -11.74
N LEU A 4 5.79 12.02 -12.34
CA LEU A 4 5.98 13.32 -11.68
C LEU A 4 4.70 14.16 -11.68
N ARG A 5 3.82 13.95 -12.66
CA ARG A 5 2.52 14.62 -12.76
C ARG A 5 1.49 13.85 -11.97
N ARG A 6 0.84 14.52 -11.03
CA ARG A 6 -0.25 13.94 -10.22
C ARG A 6 -1.43 13.44 -11.07
N SER A 7 -1.68 14.05 -12.23
CA SER A 7 -2.72 13.61 -13.18
C SER A 7 -2.54 12.17 -13.64
N ASP A 8 -1.29 11.68 -13.65
CA ASP A 8 -0.95 10.38 -14.22
C ASP A 8 -0.83 9.30 -13.11
N TRP A 9 -1.04 9.69 -11.84
CA TRP A 9 -0.88 8.80 -10.69
C TRP A 9 -1.95 7.72 -10.65
N ASP A 10 -3.21 8.07 -10.91
CA ASP A 10 -4.33 7.12 -10.80
C ASP A 10 -4.18 5.96 -11.80
N GLU A 11 -3.80 6.27 -13.03
CA GLU A 11 -3.53 5.26 -14.06
C GLU A 11 -2.34 4.37 -13.64
N TYR A 12 -1.24 4.99 -13.21
CA TYR A 12 -0.05 4.26 -12.78
C TYR A 12 -0.33 3.34 -11.58
N LEU A 13 -0.97 3.87 -10.55
CA LEU A 13 -1.29 3.14 -9.33
C LEU A 13 -2.33 2.04 -9.60
N GLY A 14 -3.25 2.27 -10.54
CA GLY A 14 -4.22 1.27 -10.98
C GLY A 14 -3.54 -0.01 -11.48
N TRP A 15 -2.74 0.09 -12.55
CA TRP A 15 -2.10 -1.10 -13.10
C TRP A 15 -1.05 -1.70 -12.16
N ALA A 16 -0.37 -0.88 -11.36
CA ALA A 16 0.63 -1.36 -10.41
C ALA A 16 -0.01 -2.26 -9.33
N VAL A 17 -1.16 -1.84 -8.80
CA VAL A 17 -1.95 -2.65 -7.86
C VAL A 17 -2.47 -3.92 -8.53
N ASP A 18 -3.05 -3.80 -9.73
CA ASP A 18 -3.60 -4.96 -10.44
C ASP A 18 -2.54 -6.01 -10.76
N THR A 19 -1.31 -5.57 -11.06
CA THR A 19 -0.17 -6.47 -11.31
C THR A 19 0.22 -7.23 -10.05
N PHE A 20 0.23 -6.57 -8.88
CA PHE A 20 0.50 -7.24 -7.61
C PHE A 20 -0.58 -8.29 -7.32
N LYS A 21 -1.85 -7.92 -7.45
CA LYS A 21 -2.97 -8.84 -7.26
C LYS A 21 -2.90 -10.03 -8.21
N LEU A 22 -2.56 -9.79 -9.48
CA LEU A 22 -2.41 -10.87 -10.45
C LEU A 22 -1.30 -11.85 -10.06
N ALA A 23 -0.20 -11.35 -9.48
CA ALA A 23 0.91 -12.18 -9.02
C ALA A 23 0.57 -13.01 -7.77
N THR A 24 -0.32 -12.52 -6.91
CA THR A 24 -0.68 -13.17 -5.64
C THR A 24 -2.01 -13.93 -5.69
N ALA A 25 -2.88 -13.70 -6.68
CA ALA A 25 -4.23 -14.27 -6.75
C ALA A 25 -4.30 -15.81 -6.83
N GLY A 26 -3.18 -16.48 -7.12
CA GLY A 26 -3.12 -17.95 -7.20
C GLY A 26 -2.88 -18.66 -5.88
N VAL A 27 -2.65 -17.94 -4.77
CA VAL A 27 -2.39 -18.56 -3.46
C VAL A 27 -3.71 -19.01 -2.82
N GLY A 28 -3.68 -20.13 -2.09
CA GLY A 28 -4.84 -20.59 -1.33
C GLY A 28 -4.97 -19.89 0.02
N ASP A 29 -6.16 -19.91 0.61
CA ASP A 29 -6.51 -19.19 1.86
C ASP A 29 -5.60 -19.49 3.08
N GLY A 30 -4.89 -20.61 3.07
CA GLY A 30 -3.89 -20.95 4.10
C GLY A 30 -2.54 -20.24 3.93
N THR A 31 -2.33 -19.50 2.85
CA THR A 31 -1.08 -18.80 2.52
C THR A 31 -1.27 -17.31 2.68
N GLN A 32 -0.42 -16.67 3.49
CA GLN A 32 -0.46 -15.22 3.69
C GLN A 32 0.48 -14.49 2.73
N THR A 33 -0.02 -13.42 2.15
CA THR A 33 0.70 -12.48 1.32
C THR A 33 1.22 -11.33 2.17
N HIS A 34 2.53 -11.10 2.11
CA HIS A 34 3.21 -10.05 2.89
C HIS A 34 3.80 -9.02 1.94
N SER A 35 3.53 -7.74 2.20
CA SER A 35 4.11 -6.62 1.45
C SER A 35 4.86 -5.68 2.38
N HIS A 36 6.09 -5.33 2.01
CA HIS A 36 6.92 -4.41 2.77
C HIS A 36 7.13 -3.10 2.00
N PHE A 37 6.89 -1.98 2.67
CA PHE A 37 7.13 -0.65 2.14
C PHE A 37 8.27 0.04 2.90
N CYS A 38 9.35 0.36 2.19
CA CYS A 38 10.54 1.02 2.71
C CYS A 38 10.40 2.55 2.83
N TYR A 39 9.19 3.09 2.82
CA TYR A 39 8.93 4.52 2.97
C TYR A 39 8.17 4.78 4.26
N SER A 40 8.01 6.04 4.62
CA SER A 40 7.47 6.43 5.92
C SER A 40 6.41 7.54 5.86
N ASP A 41 6.12 8.04 4.66
CA ASP A 41 5.04 8.99 4.36
C ASP A 41 4.22 8.48 3.17
N PHE A 42 2.97 8.09 3.43
CA PHE A 42 2.08 7.46 2.43
C PHE A 42 0.73 8.14 2.32
N GLY A 43 0.56 9.33 2.92
CA GLY A 43 -0.76 9.99 2.98
C GLY A 43 -1.46 10.08 1.61
N ASP A 44 -0.69 10.40 0.57
CA ASP A 44 -1.21 10.58 -0.79
C ASP A 44 -1.47 9.26 -1.55
N ILE A 45 -0.90 8.12 -1.11
CA ILE A 45 -1.02 6.82 -1.81
C ILE A 45 -1.63 5.71 -0.94
N PHE A 46 -2.09 6.04 0.26
CA PHE A 46 -2.60 5.06 1.24
C PHE A 46 -3.78 4.26 0.70
N THR A 47 -4.69 4.91 -0.03
CA THR A 47 -5.83 4.24 -0.66
C THR A 47 -5.39 3.17 -1.67
N SER A 48 -4.30 3.43 -2.42
CA SER A 48 -3.74 2.44 -3.34
C SER A 48 -3.07 1.28 -2.61
N ILE A 49 -2.47 1.54 -1.44
CA ILE A 49 -1.91 0.48 -0.57
C ILE A 49 -3.03 -0.42 -0.03
N GLN A 50 -4.16 0.14 0.39
CA GLN A 50 -5.32 -0.66 0.80
C GLN A 50 -5.86 -1.53 -0.34
N ARG A 51 -5.79 -1.05 -1.59
CA ARG A 51 -6.24 -1.80 -2.77
C ARG A 51 -5.34 -2.98 -3.14
N LEU A 52 -4.12 -3.09 -2.58
CA LEU A 52 -3.22 -4.22 -2.82
C LEU A 52 -3.77 -5.54 -2.29
N ASP A 53 -4.65 -5.50 -1.29
CA ASP A 53 -5.28 -6.69 -0.74
C ASP A 53 -4.24 -7.69 -0.17
N ALA A 54 -3.15 -7.17 0.38
CA ALA A 54 -2.15 -7.97 1.07
C ALA A 54 -2.62 -8.27 2.49
N ASP A 55 -2.44 -9.51 2.94
CA ASP A 55 -2.84 -9.95 4.29
C ASP A 55 -2.06 -9.19 5.38
N VAL A 56 -0.78 -8.94 5.14
CA VAL A 56 0.11 -8.25 6.07
C VAL A 56 0.90 -7.16 5.33
N ILE A 57 0.84 -5.95 5.86
CA ILE A 57 1.59 -4.80 5.36
C ILE A 57 2.59 -4.35 6.44
N SER A 58 3.88 -4.39 6.11
CA SER A 58 4.95 -3.92 6.98
C SER A 58 5.48 -2.59 6.45
N ILE A 59 5.53 -1.57 7.29
CA ILE A 59 5.98 -0.23 6.90
C ILE A 59 7.20 0.17 7.71
N GLU A 60 8.19 0.75 7.04
CA GLU A 60 9.39 1.25 7.70
C GLU A 60 9.12 2.56 8.46
N PHE A 61 8.96 2.44 9.78
CA PHE A 61 8.62 3.53 10.71
C PHE A 61 9.80 3.86 11.65
N SER A 62 11.04 3.86 11.16
CA SER A 62 12.21 4.04 12.04
C SER A 62 12.48 5.51 12.42
N LYS A 63 11.98 6.49 11.64
CA LYS A 63 12.27 7.93 11.82
C LYS A 63 11.11 8.87 11.49
N SER A 64 9.93 8.36 11.21
CA SER A 64 8.74 9.14 10.84
C SER A 64 7.86 9.42 12.05
N ASP A 65 7.41 10.67 12.16
CA ASP A 65 6.57 11.18 13.23
C ASP A 65 5.21 10.45 13.30
N MET A 66 4.47 10.60 14.41
CA MET A 66 3.14 10.00 14.75
C MET A 66 2.01 10.26 13.72
N LYS A 67 2.31 10.90 12.60
CA LYS A 67 1.41 11.22 11.49
C LYS A 67 0.81 9.97 10.84
N LEU A 68 1.60 8.90 10.71
CA LEU A 68 1.16 7.66 10.05
C LEU A 68 0.09 6.91 10.85
N LEU A 69 0.22 6.84 12.19
CA LEU A 69 -0.78 6.24 13.08
C LEU A 69 -2.14 6.91 12.96
N ARG A 70 -2.17 8.24 12.77
CA ARG A 70 -3.43 8.97 12.53
C ARG A 70 -4.05 8.62 11.19
N THR A 71 -3.23 8.44 10.15
CA THR A 71 -3.71 7.97 8.84
C THR A 71 -4.32 6.57 8.97
N PHE A 72 -3.64 5.62 9.61
CA PHE A 72 -4.19 4.28 9.84
C PHE A 72 -5.52 4.30 10.61
N GLN A 73 -5.64 5.10 11.66
CA GLN A 73 -6.90 5.29 12.39
C GLN A 73 -8.01 5.90 11.51
N GLN A 74 -7.68 6.84 10.63
CA GLN A 74 -8.66 7.43 9.69
C GLN A 74 -9.18 6.41 8.67
N TYR A 75 -8.38 5.40 8.32
CA TYR A 75 -8.73 4.39 7.33
C TYR A 75 -9.15 3.04 7.94
N GLY A 76 -9.39 2.98 9.26
CA GLY A 76 -10.07 1.87 9.91
C GLY A 76 -9.17 0.73 10.40
N TYR A 77 -7.85 0.93 10.48
CA TYR A 77 -6.94 -0.01 11.12
C TYR A 77 -6.81 0.35 12.60
N SER A 78 -7.26 -0.54 13.49
CA SER A 78 -7.23 -0.41 14.96
C SER A 78 -6.23 -1.36 15.60
#